data_AF-A0A7Y1ZXK5-F1
#
_entry.id   AF-A0A7Y1ZXK5-F1
#
_cell.length_a   1.000
_cell.length_b   1.000
_cell.length_c   1.000
_cell.angle_alpha   90.00
_cell.angle_beta   90.00
_cell.angle_gamma   90.00
#
_symmetry.space_group_name_H-M   'P 1'
#
loop_
_entity.id
_entity.type
_entity.pdbx_description
1 polymer ?
#
loop_
_entity_poly.entity_id
_entity_poly.type
_entity_poly.pdbx_seq_one_letter_code
_entity_poly.pdbx_strand_id
1 'polypeptide(L)'
;MDVSAQHARVVACLIEKAETTPDSYPLTTRALQAACNQATNRDPVVDFSERDVDALMLELRQGGLARTVTGSGHRVGKHRHIVDEALGLDGDELAVLAVLVLRGEQTLNEITTRTARYARGPAGDADAVDAAIDRLAGRADPLVVRLERRPGEREPRIAHRWAESAEDVPHPQSPEPVQPTASSHDEQMERAAPSGEPSAASDPAIEVATLRTRVDALEAELAGQRRRLDELFALWEG
;
A
#
# COMPACT_ATOMS: atom_id res chain seq x y z
N MET A 1 -8.55 -12.37 -16.28
CA MET A 1 -9.29 -11.67 -15.21
C MET A 1 -8.95 -10.21 -15.36
N ASP A 2 -9.96 -9.35 -15.40
CA ASP A 2 -9.74 -7.90 -15.31
C ASP A 2 -9.38 -7.54 -13.87
N VAL A 3 -8.28 -6.83 -13.69
CA VAL A 3 -7.75 -6.50 -12.36
C VAL A 3 -8.30 -5.14 -11.95
N SER A 4 -9.05 -5.08 -10.85
CA SER A 4 -9.47 -3.80 -10.27
C SER A 4 -8.34 -3.15 -9.45
N ALA A 5 -8.48 -1.86 -9.15
CA ALA A 5 -7.51 -1.15 -8.30
C ALA A 5 -7.30 -1.83 -6.93
N GLN A 6 -8.37 -2.39 -6.35
CA GLN A 6 -8.29 -3.12 -5.08
C GLN A 6 -7.52 -4.44 -5.22
N HIS A 7 -7.77 -5.20 -6.29
CA HIS A 7 -7.01 -6.41 -6.61
C HIS A 7 -5.52 -6.10 -6.83
N ALA A 8 -5.22 -5.07 -7.61
CA ALA A 8 -3.86 -4.63 -7.87
C ALA A 8 -3.14 -4.23 -6.56
N ARG A 9 -3.82 -3.49 -5.67
CA ARG A 9 -3.29 -3.14 -4.34
C ARG A 9 -2.89 -4.36 -3.52
N VAL A 10 -3.80 -5.34 -3.40
CA VAL A 10 -3.56 -6.56 -2.62
C VAL A 10 -2.37 -7.34 -3.17
N VAL A 11 -2.31 -7.53 -4.49
CA VAL A 11 -1.22 -8.27 -5.12
C VAL A 11 0.11 -7.53 -5.04
N ALA A 12 0.13 -6.23 -5.29
CA ALA A 12 1.35 -5.43 -5.18
C ALA A 12 1.90 -5.41 -3.75
N CYS A 13 1.04 -5.49 -2.73
CA CYS A 13 1.48 -5.69 -1.35
C CYS A 13 2.12 -7.06 -1.13
N LEU A 14 1.59 -8.14 -1.73
CA LEU A 14 2.24 -9.45 -1.68
C LEU A 14 3.61 -9.43 -2.36
N ILE A 15 3.72 -8.79 -3.53
CA ILE A 15 4.99 -8.63 -4.25
C ILE A 15 5.99 -7.85 -3.39
N GLU A 16 5.62 -6.68 -2.88
CA GLU A 16 6.50 -5.86 -2.04
C GLU A 16 7.00 -6.67 -0.84
N LYS A 17 6.11 -7.39 -0.13
CA LYS A 17 6.52 -8.14 1.07
C LYS A 17 7.33 -9.40 0.76
N ALA A 18 7.12 -10.04 -0.39
CA ALA A 18 7.98 -11.13 -0.85
C ALA A 18 9.42 -10.65 -1.09
N GLU A 19 9.57 -9.46 -1.67
CA GLU A 19 10.87 -8.91 -2.08
C GLU A 19 11.62 -8.17 -0.98
N THR A 20 10.90 -7.59 -0.02
CA THR A 20 11.48 -6.70 1.01
C THR A 20 11.46 -7.30 2.41
N THR A 21 10.61 -8.29 2.65
CA THR A 21 10.45 -8.95 3.97
C THR A 21 10.25 -10.45 3.82
N PRO A 22 11.19 -11.19 3.20
CA PRO A 22 11.01 -12.61 2.86
C PRO A 22 10.76 -13.48 4.10
N ASP A 23 11.33 -13.14 5.26
CA ASP A 23 11.12 -13.88 6.52
C ASP A 23 9.67 -13.89 7.00
N SER A 24 8.90 -12.86 6.62
CA SER A 24 7.48 -12.74 6.96
C SER A 24 6.55 -13.33 5.89
N TYR A 25 7.09 -13.68 4.72
CA TYR A 25 6.34 -14.19 3.57
C TYR A 25 6.32 -15.73 3.54
N PRO A 26 5.21 -16.40 3.20
CA PRO A 26 3.92 -15.86 2.77
C PRO A 26 3.09 -15.26 3.93
N LEU A 27 2.18 -14.33 3.58
CA LEU A 27 1.45 -13.50 4.55
C LEU A 27 0.15 -14.14 5.03
N THR A 28 -0.24 -13.92 6.29
CA THR A 28 -1.62 -14.19 6.74
C THR A 28 -2.57 -13.10 6.22
N THR A 29 -3.90 -13.32 6.26
CA THR A 29 -4.89 -12.28 5.89
C THR A 29 -4.68 -10.99 6.69
N ARG A 30 -4.48 -11.08 8.01
CA ARG A 30 -4.21 -9.92 8.86
C ARG A 30 -2.92 -9.17 8.47
N ALA A 31 -1.84 -9.89 8.18
CA ALA A 31 -0.59 -9.25 7.75
C ALA A 31 -0.74 -8.57 6.38
N LEU A 32 -1.48 -9.18 5.48
CA LEU A 32 -1.78 -8.61 4.16
C LEU A 32 -2.69 -7.38 4.26
N GLN A 33 -3.72 -7.40 5.11
CA GLN A 33 -4.56 -6.24 5.40
C GLN A 33 -3.72 -5.07 5.95
N ALA A 34 -2.87 -5.34 6.94
CA ALA A 34 -1.97 -4.33 7.47
C ALA A 34 -1.01 -3.77 6.40
N ALA A 35 -0.56 -4.60 5.45
CA ALA A 35 0.27 -4.17 4.33
C ALA A 35 -0.50 -3.31 3.30
N CYS A 36 -1.79 -3.59 3.07
CA CYS A 36 -2.63 -2.80 2.17
C CYS A 36 -2.90 -1.40 2.72
N ASN A 37 -3.14 -1.30 4.02
CA ASN A 37 -3.55 -0.07 4.72
C ASN A 37 -2.37 0.75 5.27
N GLN A 38 -1.13 0.46 4.85
CA GLN A 38 0.02 1.25 5.33
C GLN A 38 -0.13 2.72 4.91
N ALA A 39 0.11 3.65 5.84
CA ALA A 39 0.13 5.08 5.53
C ALA A 39 1.36 5.48 4.69
N THR A 40 2.42 4.69 4.74
CA THR A 40 3.64 4.93 3.96
C THR A 40 3.71 3.99 2.78
N ASN A 41 4.32 4.46 1.69
CA ASN A 41 4.43 3.71 0.44
C ASN A 41 3.09 3.33 -0.20
N ARG A 42 2.01 4.03 0.12
CA ARG A 42 0.70 3.86 -0.49
C ARG A 42 0.18 5.21 -0.96
N ASP A 43 -0.31 5.23 -2.19
CA ASP A 43 -1.07 6.34 -2.75
C ASP A 43 -2.11 5.77 -3.71
N PRO A 44 -3.42 5.87 -3.41
CA PRO A 44 -4.00 6.42 -2.18
C PRO A 44 -3.82 5.50 -0.97
N VAL A 45 -3.92 6.06 0.24
CA VAL A 45 -4.09 5.25 1.47
C VAL A 45 -5.50 4.67 1.46
N VAL A 46 -5.63 3.40 1.86
CA VAL A 46 -6.91 2.67 1.88
C VAL A 46 -7.17 2.11 3.29
N ASP A 47 -8.42 1.71 3.54
CA ASP A 47 -8.82 1.06 4.78
C ASP A 47 -9.62 -0.22 4.52
N PHE A 48 -8.94 -1.28 4.06
CA PHE A 48 -9.55 -2.59 3.89
C PHE A 48 -9.76 -3.29 5.24
N SER A 49 -10.89 -3.97 5.38
CA SER A 49 -11.11 -4.95 6.44
C SER A 49 -10.48 -6.30 6.08
N GLU A 50 -10.29 -7.20 7.05
CA GLU A 50 -9.84 -8.57 6.76
C GLU A 50 -10.81 -9.31 5.82
N ARG A 51 -12.13 -9.00 5.89
CA ARG A 51 -13.14 -9.60 5.00
C ARG A 51 -12.96 -9.15 3.56
N ASP A 52 -12.65 -7.88 3.33
CA ASP A 52 -12.39 -7.35 1.98
C ASP A 52 -11.17 -8.05 1.38
N VAL A 53 -10.10 -8.19 2.17
CA VAL A 53 -8.89 -8.89 1.74
C VAL A 53 -9.15 -10.36 1.44
N ASP A 54 -9.93 -11.07 2.25
CA ASP A 54 -10.27 -12.47 1.99
C ASP A 54 -11.09 -12.64 0.71
N ALA A 55 -12.04 -11.73 0.44
CA ALA A 55 -12.84 -11.72 -0.79
C ALA A 55 -11.96 -11.46 -2.03
N LEU A 56 -11.16 -10.40 -2.00
CA LEU A 56 -10.21 -10.08 -3.08
C LEU A 56 -9.21 -11.21 -3.31
N MET A 57 -8.70 -11.83 -2.24
CA MET A 57 -7.79 -12.98 -2.36
C MET A 57 -8.46 -14.21 -2.95
N LEU A 58 -9.76 -14.43 -2.72
CA LEU A 58 -10.51 -15.52 -3.35
C LEU A 58 -10.58 -15.30 -4.86
N GLU A 59 -10.93 -14.09 -5.29
CA GLU A 59 -10.98 -13.71 -6.70
C GLU A 59 -9.59 -13.83 -7.35
N LEU A 60 -8.54 -13.29 -6.72
CA LEU A 60 -7.16 -13.39 -7.23
C LEU A 60 -6.68 -14.83 -7.40
N ARG A 61 -7.10 -15.74 -6.53
CA ARG A 61 -6.79 -17.18 -6.68
C ARG A 61 -7.52 -17.79 -7.86
N GLN A 62 -8.81 -17.47 -8.04
CA GLN A 62 -9.59 -17.92 -9.20
C GLN A 62 -9.04 -17.35 -10.51
N GLY A 63 -8.53 -16.11 -10.47
CA GLY A 63 -7.88 -15.44 -11.59
C GLY A 63 -6.44 -15.87 -11.86
N GLY A 64 -5.87 -16.79 -11.05
CA GLY A 64 -4.52 -17.31 -11.25
C GLY A 64 -3.40 -16.32 -10.94
N LEU A 65 -3.64 -15.30 -10.12
CA LEU A 65 -2.64 -14.31 -9.71
C LEU A 65 -2.07 -14.56 -8.30
N ALA A 66 -2.73 -15.39 -7.50
CA ALA A 66 -2.30 -15.74 -6.16
C ALA A 66 -2.59 -17.21 -5.81
N ARG A 67 -1.96 -17.71 -4.74
CA ARG A 67 -2.20 -19.05 -4.18
C ARG A 67 -2.25 -19.02 -2.67
N THR A 68 -2.94 -20.00 -2.08
CA THR A 68 -2.85 -20.27 -0.65
C THR A 68 -1.74 -21.29 -0.41
N VAL A 69 -0.89 -21.00 0.57
CA VAL A 69 0.11 -21.93 1.09
C VAL A 69 -0.45 -22.52 2.39
N THR A 70 -0.70 -23.82 2.36
CA THR A 70 -1.03 -24.64 3.53
C THR A 70 0.05 -25.72 3.67
N GLY A 71 0.52 -25.95 4.89
CA GLY A 71 1.59 -26.92 5.15
C GLY A 71 1.56 -27.41 6.59
N SER A 72 2.16 -28.57 6.82
CA SER A 72 2.29 -29.27 8.11
C SER A 72 3.05 -28.41 9.13
N GLY A 73 2.39 -27.42 9.72
CA GLY A 73 2.98 -26.43 10.62
C GLY A 73 2.28 -25.06 10.59
N HIS A 74 1.55 -24.76 9.53
CA HIS A 74 0.76 -23.54 9.42
C HIS A 74 -0.70 -23.84 9.77
N ARG A 75 -1.09 -23.52 11.02
CA ARG A 75 -2.49 -23.61 11.47
C ARG A 75 -3.43 -22.66 10.71
N VAL A 76 -2.88 -21.63 10.09
CA VAL A 76 -3.61 -20.59 9.34
C VAL A 76 -3.08 -20.54 7.91
N GLY A 77 -3.99 -20.55 6.93
CA GLY A 77 -3.63 -20.41 5.52
C GLY A 77 -2.93 -19.08 5.25
N LYS A 78 -1.84 -19.13 4.47
CA LYS A 78 -1.08 -17.94 4.07
C LYS A 78 -1.25 -17.68 2.58
N HIS A 79 -1.08 -16.43 2.16
CA HIS A 79 -1.25 -15.96 0.80
C HIS A 79 0.11 -15.69 0.16
N ARG A 80 0.27 -16.14 -1.09
CA ARG A 80 1.43 -15.83 -1.93
C ARG A 80 0.96 -15.35 -3.31
N HIS A 81 1.68 -14.43 -3.94
CA HIS A 81 1.46 -14.10 -5.34
C HIS A 81 2.11 -15.15 -6.26
N ILE A 82 1.66 -15.18 -7.51
CA ILE A 82 2.28 -15.91 -8.63
C ILE A 82 2.28 -15.05 -9.91
N VAL A 83 2.30 -13.73 -9.75
CA VAL A 83 2.18 -12.76 -10.85
C VAL A 83 3.36 -12.76 -11.80
N ASP A 84 4.56 -13.02 -11.29
CA ASP A 84 5.76 -13.28 -12.09
C ASP A 84 5.52 -14.42 -13.09
N GLU A 85 5.01 -15.56 -12.61
CA GLU A 85 4.66 -16.71 -13.45
C GLU A 85 3.47 -16.38 -14.38
N ALA A 86 2.42 -15.76 -13.85
CA ALA A 86 1.16 -15.54 -14.57
C ALA A 86 1.28 -14.51 -15.70
N LEU A 87 2.10 -13.48 -15.51
CA LEU A 87 2.35 -12.44 -16.51
C LEU A 87 3.68 -12.64 -17.23
N GLY A 88 4.52 -13.59 -16.84
CA GLY A 88 5.86 -13.77 -17.42
C GLY A 88 6.72 -12.52 -17.23
N LEU A 89 6.82 -12.05 -15.99
CA LEU A 89 7.62 -10.89 -15.61
C LEU A 89 8.90 -11.34 -14.92
N ASP A 90 10.02 -10.73 -15.28
CA ASP A 90 11.25 -10.84 -14.50
C ASP A 90 11.17 -10.02 -13.19
N GLY A 91 12.21 -10.12 -12.36
CA GLY A 91 12.25 -9.45 -11.07
C GLY A 91 12.26 -7.91 -11.16
N ASP A 92 12.85 -7.35 -12.22
CA ASP A 92 12.91 -5.91 -12.43
C ASP A 92 11.53 -5.38 -12.85
N GLU A 93 10.91 -6.04 -13.83
CA GLU A 93 9.56 -5.74 -14.31
C GLU A 93 8.54 -5.85 -13.17
N LEU A 94 8.63 -6.90 -12.35
CA LEU A 94 7.75 -7.12 -11.21
C LEU A 94 7.91 -6.01 -10.15
N ALA A 95 9.16 -5.60 -9.86
CA ALA A 95 9.44 -4.54 -8.91
C ALA A 95 8.90 -3.17 -9.38
N VAL A 96 9.13 -2.83 -10.65
CA VAL A 96 8.63 -1.60 -11.26
C VAL A 96 7.11 -1.55 -11.23
N LEU A 97 6.44 -2.63 -11.66
CA LEU A 97 4.99 -2.71 -11.67
C LEU A 97 4.40 -2.56 -10.25
N ALA A 98 4.96 -3.26 -9.26
CA ALA A 98 4.48 -3.17 -7.89
C ALA A 98 4.62 -1.77 -7.31
N VAL A 99 5.75 -1.10 -7.53
CA VAL A 99 5.96 0.28 -7.05
C VAL A 99 4.99 1.26 -7.70
N LEU A 100 4.74 1.14 -9.01
CA LEU A 100 3.78 1.98 -9.71
C LEU A 100 2.35 1.76 -9.19
N VAL A 101 1.93 0.50 -9.01
CA VAL A 101 0.59 0.17 -8.47
C VAL A 101 0.39 0.68 -7.05
N LEU A 102 1.43 0.67 -6.23
CA LEU A 102 1.33 1.09 -4.83
C LEU A 102 1.36 2.61 -4.65
N ARG A 103 1.97 3.35 -5.57
CA ARG A 103 2.27 4.79 -5.40
C ARG A 103 1.87 5.68 -6.58
N GLY A 104 1.16 5.14 -7.56
CA GLY A 104 0.74 5.85 -8.76
C GLY A 104 1.91 6.28 -9.66
N GLU A 105 1.69 7.39 -10.37
CA GLU A 105 2.61 7.95 -11.36
C GLU A 105 3.92 8.44 -10.75
N GLN A 106 5.05 7.97 -11.25
CA GLN A 106 6.37 8.26 -10.67
C GLN A 106 7.41 8.57 -11.74
N THR A 107 8.44 9.34 -11.40
CA THR A 107 9.59 9.52 -12.31
C THR A 107 10.52 8.32 -12.27
N LEU A 108 11.42 8.21 -13.27
CA LEU A 108 12.42 7.14 -13.33
C LEU A 108 13.24 7.07 -12.02
N ASN A 109 13.77 8.21 -11.57
CA ASN A 109 14.59 8.29 -10.37
C ASN A 109 13.85 7.85 -9.09
N GLU A 110 12.56 8.17 -8.99
CA GLU A 110 11.73 7.73 -7.87
C GLU A 110 11.55 6.20 -7.86
N ILE A 111 11.28 5.61 -9.03
CA ILE A 111 11.13 4.16 -9.18
C ILE A 111 12.45 3.47 -8.84
N THR A 112 13.58 3.97 -9.34
CA THR A 112 14.91 3.44 -9.02
C THR A 112 15.18 3.43 -7.53
N THR A 113 14.90 4.54 -6.85
CA THR A 113 15.09 4.64 -5.38
C THR A 113 14.18 3.67 -4.62
N ARG A 114 12.92 3.51 -5.06
CA ARG A 114 11.91 2.70 -4.36
C ARG A 114 12.06 1.20 -4.60
N THR A 115 12.62 0.81 -5.74
CA THR A 115 12.90 -0.58 -6.11
C THR A 115 14.26 -1.06 -5.61
N ALA A 116 15.16 -0.18 -5.16
CA ALA A 116 16.50 -0.55 -4.67
C ALA A 116 16.50 -1.59 -3.53
N ARG A 117 15.42 -1.68 -2.74
CA ARG A 117 15.27 -2.65 -1.64
C ARG A 117 14.68 -4.01 -2.05
N TYR A 118 14.29 -4.18 -3.32
CA TYR A 118 13.68 -5.41 -3.81
C TYR A 118 14.78 -6.43 -4.07
N ALA A 119 14.76 -7.56 -3.36
CA ALA A 119 15.84 -8.55 -3.39
C ALA A 119 16.14 -9.10 -4.81
N ARG A 120 15.11 -9.29 -5.63
CA ARG A 120 15.23 -9.74 -7.04
C ARG A 120 15.03 -8.62 -8.05
N GLY A 121 14.89 -7.38 -7.62
CA GLY A 121 14.65 -6.22 -8.50
C GLY A 121 15.95 -5.57 -9.01
N PRO A 122 15.86 -4.35 -9.56
CA PRO A 122 16.93 -3.71 -10.33
C PRO A 122 18.07 -3.15 -9.44
N ALA A 123 18.05 -3.41 -8.13
CA ALA A 123 19.10 -3.03 -7.18
C ALA A 123 19.53 -1.55 -7.19
N GLY A 124 18.62 -0.64 -7.59
CA GLY A 124 18.91 0.79 -7.68
C GLY A 124 19.66 1.22 -8.93
N ASP A 125 19.77 0.34 -9.93
CA ASP A 125 20.30 0.66 -11.26
C ASP A 125 19.22 1.32 -12.12
N ALA A 126 19.45 2.59 -12.51
CA ALA A 126 18.52 3.35 -13.31
C ALA A 126 18.38 2.80 -14.74
N ASP A 127 19.44 2.23 -15.32
CA ASP A 127 19.40 1.67 -16.67
C ASP A 127 18.59 0.37 -16.69
N ALA A 128 18.71 -0.45 -15.64
CA ALA A 128 17.90 -1.66 -15.47
C ALA A 128 16.40 -1.31 -15.30
N VAL A 129 16.08 -0.27 -14.51
CA VAL A 129 14.72 0.24 -14.35
C VAL A 129 14.16 0.75 -15.67
N ASP A 130 14.92 1.56 -16.41
CA ASP A 130 14.49 2.13 -17.69
C ASP A 130 14.24 1.02 -18.72
N ALA A 131 15.12 0.02 -18.78
CA ALA A 131 14.94 -1.16 -19.62
C ALA A 131 13.72 -2.00 -19.22
N ALA A 132 13.43 -2.15 -17.92
CA ALA A 132 12.24 -2.84 -17.44
C ALA A 132 10.95 -2.09 -17.80
N ILE A 133 10.95 -0.75 -17.72
CA ILE A 133 9.84 0.10 -18.17
C ILE A 133 9.61 -0.10 -19.67
N ASP A 134 10.66 -0.11 -20.48
CA ASP A 134 10.54 -0.31 -21.93
C ASP A 134 10.01 -1.71 -22.27
N ARG A 135 10.46 -2.77 -21.56
CA ARG A 135 9.91 -4.12 -21.71
C ARG A 135 8.43 -4.16 -21.37
N LEU A 136 8.02 -3.57 -20.24
CA LEU A 136 6.62 -3.52 -19.78
C LEU A 136 5.72 -2.71 -20.74
N ALA A 137 6.23 -1.61 -21.30
CA ALA A 137 5.50 -0.76 -22.24
C ALA A 137 5.42 -1.37 -23.65
N GLY A 138 6.40 -2.17 -24.04
CA GLY A 138 6.49 -2.83 -25.35
C GLY A 138 5.71 -4.14 -25.47
N ARG A 139 5.00 -4.56 -24.41
CA ARG A 139 4.16 -5.77 -24.43
C ARG A 139 2.96 -5.61 -25.36
N ALA A 140 2.42 -6.72 -25.84
CA ALA A 140 1.20 -6.72 -26.65
C ALA A 140 0.00 -6.09 -25.90
N ASP A 141 -0.06 -6.33 -24.59
CA ASP A 141 -0.90 -5.61 -23.63
C ASP A 141 0.02 -4.84 -22.67
N PRO A 142 0.26 -3.54 -22.91
CA PRO A 142 1.20 -2.73 -22.14
C PRO A 142 0.77 -2.62 -20.67
N LEU A 143 1.67 -2.96 -19.75
CA LEU A 143 1.41 -2.88 -18.32
C LEU A 143 1.80 -1.53 -17.71
N VAL A 144 2.58 -0.72 -18.44
CA VAL A 144 2.97 0.64 -18.07
C VAL A 144 2.97 1.55 -19.29
N VAL A 145 2.99 2.86 -19.04
CA VAL A 145 3.13 3.89 -20.07
C VAL A 145 4.00 5.04 -19.57
N ARG A 146 4.85 5.57 -20.45
CA ARG A 146 5.53 6.85 -20.24
C ARG A 146 4.57 7.99 -20.65
N LEU A 147 4.23 8.84 -19.70
CA LEU A 147 3.36 9.99 -19.90
C LEU A 147 4.13 11.13 -20.56
N GLU A 148 3.37 12.00 -21.25
CA GLU A 148 3.91 13.26 -21.74
C GLU A 148 4.38 14.12 -20.57
N ARG A 149 5.42 14.92 -20.82
CA ARG A 149 6.00 15.81 -19.82
C ARG A 149 4.99 16.91 -19.49
N ARG A 150 4.63 17.05 -18.21
CA ARG A 150 3.84 18.19 -17.76
C ARG A 150 4.62 19.49 -17.91
N PRO A 151 3.97 20.62 -18.24
CA PRO A 151 4.63 21.91 -18.27
C PRO A 151 5.36 22.19 -16.96
N GLY A 152 6.68 22.43 -17.02
CA GLY A 152 7.52 22.68 -15.84
C GLY A 152 8.21 21.43 -15.24
N GLU A 153 7.88 20.21 -15.65
CA GLU A 153 8.56 18.99 -15.19
C GLU A 153 9.80 18.65 -16.04
N ARG A 154 10.91 18.33 -15.35
CA ARG A 154 12.21 18.01 -15.98
C ARG A 154 12.28 16.58 -16.50
N GLU A 155 11.40 15.69 -16.07
CA GLU A 155 11.38 14.28 -16.42
C GLU A 155 9.94 13.83 -16.72
N PRO A 156 9.73 12.91 -17.69
CA PRO A 156 8.43 12.28 -17.87
C PRO A 156 8.09 11.38 -16.68
N ARG A 157 6.80 11.22 -16.42
CA ARG A 157 6.29 10.27 -15.42
C ARG A 157 5.91 8.96 -16.09
N ILE A 158 5.93 7.89 -15.30
CA ILE A 158 5.53 6.55 -15.71
C ILE A 158 4.31 6.17 -14.88
N ALA A 159 3.28 5.66 -15.55
CA ALA A 159 2.04 5.16 -14.95
C ALA A 159 1.89 3.67 -15.23
N HIS A 160 1.24 2.92 -14.33
CA HIS A 160 0.83 1.54 -14.63
C HIS A 160 -0.52 1.53 -15.36
N ARG A 161 -0.71 0.55 -16.22
CA ARG A 161 -1.98 0.30 -16.94
C ARG A 161 -2.72 -0.96 -16.48
N TRP A 162 -2.11 -1.72 -15.58
CA TRP A 162 -2.58 -3.05 -15.20
C TRP A 162 -3.99 -3.10 -14.60
N ALA A 163 -4.46 -2.00 -13.98
CA ALA A 163 -5.77 -1.91 -13.36
C ALA A 163 -6.71 -0.88 -13.99
N GLU A 164 -6.37 -0.37 -15.19
CA GLU A 164 -7.15 0.67 -15.87
C GLU A 164 -8.42 0.12 -16.56
N SER A 165 -8.50 -1.20 -16.79
CA SER A 165 -9.59 -1.82 -17.57
C SER A 165 -10.83 -2.17 -16.74
N ALA A 166 -10.73 -2.19 -15.41
CA ALA A 166 -11.87 -2.42 -14.54
C ALA A 166 -12.48 -1.06 -14.17
N GLU A 167 -13.75 -0.86 -14.50
CA GLU A 167 -14.49 0.38 -14.23
C GLU A 167 -14.20 0.90 -12.82
N ASP A 168 -13.66 2.12 -12.76
CA ASP A 168 -13.29 2.84 -11.57
C ASP A 168 -14.53 3.00 -10.68
N VAL A 169 -14.62 2.23 -9.59
CA VAL A 169 -15.65 2.45 -8.56
C VAL A 169 -15.34 3.82 -7.94
N PRO A 170 -16.25 4.81 -8.01
CA PRO A 170 -15.93 6.20 -7.69
C PRO A 170 -15.26 6.34 -6.32
N HIS A 171 -14.04 6.85 -6.32
CA HIS A 171 -13.41 7.36 -5.11
C HIS A 171 -14.17 8.62 -4.64
N PRO A 172 -14.45 8.79 -3.35
CA PRO A 172 -15.00 10.06 -2.86
C PRO A 172 -13.97 11.15 -3.17
N GLN A 173 -14.35 12.07 -4.05
CA GLN A 173 -13.52 13.18 -4.49
C GLN A 173 -13.10 14.00 -3.26
N SER A 174 -11.79 14.15 -3.05
CA SER A 174 -11.28 15.24 -2.23
C SER A 174 -11.60 16.56 -2.96
N PRO A 175 -12.14 17.58 -2.29
CA PRO A 175 -12.61 18.79 -2.97
C PRO A 175 -11.44 19.57 -3.59
N GLU A 176 -11.60 19.92 -4.88
CA GLU A 176 -10.72 20.84 -5.59
C GLU A 176 -10.65 22.21 -4.90
N PRO A 177 -9.47 22.87 -4.89
CA PRO A 177 -9.35 24.24 -4.40
C PRO A 177 -9.90 25.21 -5.45
N VAL A 178 -11.03 25.85 -5.13
CA VAL A 178 -11.56 26.99 -5.88
C VAL A 178 -10.55 28.15 -5.86
N GLN A 179 -10.11 28.57 -7.04
CA GLN A 179 -9.28 29.76 -7.23
C GLN A 179 -10.11 31.05 -7.02
N PRO A 180 -9.55 32.12 -6.43
CA PRO A 180 -10.28 33.36 -6.22
C PRO A 180 -10.17 34.30 -7.44
N THR A 181 -11.32 34.74 -7.95
CA THR A 181 -11.40 35.90 -8.87
C THR A 181 -11.61 37.18 -8.06
N ALA A 182 -10.73 38.16 -8.26
CA ALA A 182 -10.76 39.46 -7.60
C ALA A 182 -11.69 40.46 -8.30
N SER A 183 -12.46 41.24 -7.51
CA SER A 183 -12.67 42.68 -7.73
C SER A 183 -13.25 43.37 -6.48
N SER A 184 -12.57 44.44 -6.06
CA SER A 184 -12.86 45.54 -5.11
C SER A 184 -14.25 46.20 -5.26
N HIS A 185 -14.89 46.91 -4.31
CA HIS A 185 -14.45 47.89 -3.30
C HIS A 185 -15.54 48.13 -2.21
N ASP A 186 -15.07 48.37 -0.98
CA ASP A 186 -15.45 49.38 0.04
C ASP A 186 -16.82 49.52 0.77
N GLU A 187 -16.64 49.62 2.10
CA GLU A 187 -17.29 50.49 3.12
C GLU A 187 -18.36 49.97 4.11
N GLN A 188 -17.91 49.99 5.38
CA GLN A 188 -18.57 50.45 6.63
C GLN A 188 -19.45 49.50 7.48
N MET A 189 -18.83 49.14 8.61
CA MET A 189 -19.29 49.31 10.00
C MET A 189 -20.42 48.42 10.57
N GLU A 190 -20.01 47.67 11.61
CA GLU A 190 -20.65 47.58 12.94
C GLU A 190 -21.19 46.20 13.41
N ARG A 191 -20.56 45.73 14.51
CA ARG A 191 -21.04 44.84 15.59
C ARG A 191 -21.84 43.57 15.23
N ALA A 192 -21.24 42.42 15.54
CA ALA A 192 -21.53 41.63 16.76
C ALA A 192 -21.03 40.18 16.58
N ALA A 193 -20.18 39.71 17.52
CA ALA A 193 -19.96 38.28 17.74
C ALA A 193 -21.26 37.65 18.31
N PRO A 194 -21.52 36.37 18.03
CA PRO A 194 -21.00 35.36 18.94
C PRO A 194 -20.49 34.07 18.26
N SER A 195 -19.40 33.55 18.81
CA SER A 195 -19.17 32.15 19.17
C SER A 195 -19.63 31.06 18.18
N GLY A 196 -18.67 30.54 17.40
CA GLY A 196 -18.74 29.22 16.76
C GLY A 196 -17.38 28.53 16.91
N GLU A 197 -17.37 27.41 17.63
CA GLU A 197 -16.19 26.63 18.02
C GLU A 197 -15.43 26.08 16.80
N PRO A 198 -14.08 26.14 16.76
CA PRO A 198 -13.30 25.33 15.83
C PRO A 198 -13.16 23.91 16.38
N SER A 199 -13.62 22.95 15.57
CA SER A 199 -13.44 21.51 15.71
C SER A 199 -12.01 21.15 16.15
N ALA A 200 -11.90 20.48 17.30
CA ALA A 200 -10.64 20.06 17.90
C ALA A 200 -9.88 19.09 16.98
N ALA A 201 -8.83 19.58 16.32
CA ALA A 201 -7.71 18.75 15.97
C ALA A 201 -7.14 18.19 17.29
N SER A 202 -7.12 16.86 17.44
CA SER A 202 -6.51 16.24 18.62
C SER A 202 -5.04 16.66 18.68
N ASP A 203 -4.65 17.26 19.80
CA ASP A 203 -3.28 17.70 20.03
C ASP A 203 -2.34 16.47 19.90
N PRO A 204 -1.33 16.50 19.01
CA PRO A 204 -0.41 15.38 18.85
C PRO A 204 0.30 14.99 20.15
N ALA A 205 0.44 15.91 21.11
CA ALA A 205 0.97 15.58 22.44
C ALA A 205 0.01 14.68 23.24
N ILE A 206 -1.30 14.89 23.12
CA ILE A 206 -2.33 14.06 23.76
C ILE A 206 -2.39 12.68 23.10
N GLU A 207 -2.25 12.60 21.78
CA GLU A 207 -2.22 11.33 21.06
C GLU A 207 -1.00 10.48 21.46
N VAL A 208 0.20 11.09 21.52
CA VAL A 208 1.43 10.42 21.96
C VAL A 208 1.31 9.95 23.41
N ALA A 209 0.73 10.76 24.30
CA ALA A 209 0.50 10.36 25.70
C ALA A 209 -0.48 9.18 25.82
N THR A 210 -1.54 9.20 25.00
CA THR A 210 -2.53 8.11 24.94
C THR A 210 -1.91 6.83 24.42
N LEU A 211 -1.09 6.91 23.36
CA LEU A 211 -0.40 5.76 22.80
C LEU A 211 0.61 5.16 23.79
N ARG A 212 1.39 6.00 24.49
CA ARG A 212 2.31 5.53 25.55
C ARG A 212 1.57 4.79 26.66
N THR A 213 0.48 5.35 27.16
CA THR A 213 -0.35 4.70 28.19
C THR A 213 -0.88 3.34 27.72
N ARG A 214 -1.26 3.23 26.44
CA ARG A 214 -1.74 1.97 25.86
C ARG A 214 -0.62 0.95 25.67
N VAL A 215 0.59 1.39 25.33
CA VAL A 215 1.79 0.53 25.27
C VAL A 215 2.11 -0.02 26.67
N ASP A 216 2.17 0.83 27.69
CA ASP A 216 2.45 0.41 29.06
C ASP A 216 1.44 -0.64 29.57
N ALA A 217 0.16 -0.46 29.25
CA ALA A 217 -0.90 -1.40 29.62
C ALA A 217 -0.73 -2.77 28.92
N LEU A 218 -0.38 -2.77 27.63
CA LEU A 218 -0.15 -4.00 26.87
C LEU A 218 1.11 -4.74 27.33
N GLU A 219 2.17 -4.02 27.67
CA GLU A 219 3.39 -4.62 28.23
C GLU A 219 3.11 -5.29 29.58
N ALA A 220 2.31 -4.66 30.43
CA ALA A 220 1.88 -5.25 31.70
C ALA A 220 1.02 -6.52 31.50
N GLU A 221 0.11 -6.51 30.51
CA GLU A 221 -0.70 -7.67 30.17
C GLU A 221 0.15 -8.83 29.65
N LEU A 222 1.08 -8.56 28.73
CA LEU A 222 2.03 -9.55 28.20
C LEU A 222 2.89 -10.16 29.30
N ALA A 223 3.38 -9.33 30.24
CA ALA A 223 4.12 -9.82 31.40
C ALA A 223 3.25 -10.74 32.28
N GLY A 224 1.96 -10.42 32.43
CA GLY A 224 0.99 -11.28 33.13
C GLY A 224 0.74 -12.60 32.42
N GLN A 225 0.58 -12.58 31.09
CA GLN A 225 0.39 -13.79 30.28
C GLN A 225 1.64 -14.68 30.30
N ARG A 226 2.84 -14.09 30.24
CA ARG A 226 4.12 -14.80 30.35
C ARG A 226 4.22 -15.56 31.68
N ARG A 227 3.92 -14.89 32.81
CA ARG A 227 3.92 -15.52 34.14
C ARG A 227 2.94 -16.70 34.22
N ARG A 228 1.72 -16.55 33.70
CA ARG A 228 0.74 -17.64 33.67
C ARG A 228 1.21 -18.83 32.84
N LEU A 229 1.89 -18.58 31.72
CA LEU A 229 2.47 -19.65 30.92
C LEU A 229 3.59 -20.36 31.69
N ASP A 230 4.47 -19.61 32.35
CA ASP A 230 5.56 -20.18 33.16
C ASP A 230 5.01 -21.03 34.33
N GLU A 231 3.94 -20.58 35.00
CA GLU A 231 3.22 -21.34 36.04
C GLU A 231 2.60 -22.64 35.50
N LEU A 232 1.97 -22.59 34.32
CA LEU A 232 1.40 -23.77 33.69
C LEU A 232 2.48 -24.78 33.27
N PHE A 233 3.62 -24.31 32.76
CA PHE A 233 4.75 -25.18 32.43
C PHE A 233 5.34 -25.83 33.68
N ALA A 234 5.49 -25.09 34.78
CA ALA A 234 5.98 -25.63 36.05
C ALA A 234 5.05 -26.72 36.64
N LEU A 235 3.73 -26.63 36.40
CA LEU A 235 2.76 -27.66 36.80
C LEU A 235 2.79 -28.93 35.93
N TRP A 236 3.38 -28.86 34.74
CA TRP A 236 3.48 -30.01 33.82
C TRP A 236 4.82 -30.75 33.93
N GLU A 237 5.85 -30.11 34.51
CA GLU A 237 7.19 -30.70 34.70
C GLU A 237 7.41 -31.33 36.10
N GLY A 238 6.47 -31.16 37.03
CA GLY A 238 6.51 -31.75 38.39
C GLY A 238 5.50 -32.89 38.58
#